data_AF-A0A968T0E7-F1
#
_entry.id   AF-A0A968T0E7-F1
#
_cell.length_a   1.000
_cell.length_b   1.000
_cell.length_c   1.000
_cell.angle_alpha   90.00
_cell.angle_beta   90.00
_cell.angle_gamma   90.00
#
_symmetry.space_group_name_H-M   'P 1'
#
loop_
_entity.id
_entity.type
_entity.pdbx_description
1 polymer ?
#
loop_
_entity_poly.entity_id
_entity_poly.type
_entity_poly.pdbx_seq_one_letter_code
_entity_poly.pdbx_strand_id
1 'polypeptide(L)'
;MVSRRQIGLCPFESQDGAGASCGANAREGSGTRGSFGGCRPMIRSIRSTPLDIVRDFVASSLEYLHREAHARLHMVETFLEADLRARGSDLARPRSGSRSWPDNWAPARTEHSSRSLAPAGEHELDRLDEAVVSGDLHQVRVAAHRIAGLAANFGAHGLEALARELEGKPEHAELLVRGVQDRMRLTSAALDAIYRDQPPPR
;
A
#
# COMPACT_ATOMS: atom_id res chain seq x y z
N MET A 1 -3.91 -24.83 46.12
CA MET A 1 -4.00 -26.08 45.34
C MET A 1 -4.63 -25.76 43.99
N VAL A 2 -3.84 -25.64 42.93
CA VAL A 2 -4.31 -25.18 41.61
C VAL A 2 -4.50 -26.39 40.69
N SER A 3 -5.72 -26.52 40.18
CA SER A 3 -6.18 -27.63 39.34
C SER A 3 -5.62 -27.53 37.92
N ARG A 4 -4.84 -28.54 37.51
CA ARG A 4 -4.35 -28.70 36.13
C ARG A 4 -5.50 -29.21 35.25
N ARG A 5 -5.95 -28.41 34.30
CA ARG A 5 -6.78 -28.88 33.18
C ARG A 5 -5.88 -29.50 32.11
N GLN A 6 -6.03 -30.81 31.90
CA GLN A 6 -5.50 -31.52 30.74
C GLN A 6 -6.23 -31.08 29.48
N ILE A 7 -5.49 -30.60 28.49
CA ILE A 7 -5.99 -30.37 27.13
C ILE A 7 -5.80 -31.69 26.38
N GLY A 8 -6.91 -32.34 26.04
CA GLY A 8 -6.92 -33.53 25.19
C GLY A 8 -6.63 -33.13 23.75
N LEU A 9 -5.51 -33.60 23.21
CA LEU A 9 -5.21 -33.56 21.78
C LEU A 9 -5.86 -34.79 21.13
N CYS A 10 -6.78 -34.57 20.21
CA CYS A 10 -7.32 -35.63 19.36
C CYS A 10 -6.23 -36.14 18.40
N PRO A 11 -6.15 -37.44 18.11
CA PRO A 11 -5.22 -37.97 17.12
C PRO A 11 -5.65 -37.55 15.71
N PHE A 12 -4.66 -37.17 14.90
CA PHE A 12 -4.79 -36.84 13.49
C PHE A 12 -4.86 -38.16 12.68
N GLU A 13 -6.04 -38.52 12.17
CA GLU A 13 -6.21 -39.64 11.24
C GLU A 13 -5.65 -39.27 9.85
N SER A 14 -4.69 -40.07 9.38
CA SER A 14 -4.10 -39.99 8.06
C SER A 14 -5.07 -40.58 7.02
N GLN A 15 -5.66 -39.74 6.17
CA GLN A 15 -6.43 -40.18 5.01
C GLN A 15 -5.50 -40.45 3.81
N ASP A 16 -5.00 -41.67 3.72
CA ASP A 16 -4.61 -42.27 2.43
C ASP A 16 -5.84 -42.93 1.83
N GLY A 17 -6.46 -42.28 0.84
CA GLY A 17 -7.68 -42.74 0.18
C GLY A 17 -7.65 -42.50 -1.32
N ALA A 18 -7.39 -43.57 -2.06
CA ALA A 18 -7.35 -43.64 -3.51
C ALA A 18 -8.73 -43.40 -4.18
N GLY A 19 -8.68 -42.97 -5.45
CA GLY A 19 -9.68 -43.36 -6.46
C GLY A 19 -10.67 -42.29 -6.90
N ALA A 20 -10.36 -41.61 -8.00
CA ALA A 20 -11.39 -41.04 -8.88
C ALA A 20 -11.01 -41.31 -10.34
N SER A 21 -11.65 -42.33 -10.92
CA SER A 21 -11.60 -42.63 -12.34
C SER A 21 -12.40 -41.59 -13.12
N CYS A 22 -11.75 -40.91 -14.07
CA CYS A 22 -12.45 -40.04 -15.01
C CYS A 22 -13.06 -40.90 -16.12
N GLY A 23 -14.37 -41.15 -16.03
CA GLY A 23 -15.15 -41.78 -17.09
C GLY A 23 -15.21 -40.88 -18.32
N ALA A 24 -14.79 -41.45 -19.45
CA ALA A 24 -14.98 -40.90 -20.78
C ALA A 24 -16.48 -40.88 -21.11
N ASN A 25 -16.98 -39.75 -21.62
CA ASN A 25 -18.13 -39.74 -22.51
C ASN A 25 -17.88 -38.72 -23.62
N ALA A 26 -17.59 -39.26 -24.79
CA ALA A 26 -17.57 -38.56 -26.05
C ALA A 26 -18.99 -38.11 -26.42
N ARG A 27 -19.15 -36.83 -26.75
CA ARG A 27 -20.28 -36.38 -27.56
C ARG A 27 -19.76 -35.39 -28.59
N GLU A 28 -19.64 -35.88 -29.81
CA GLU A 28 -19.33 -35.10 -30.99
C GLU A 28 -20.44 -34.06 -31.21
N GLY A 29 -20.03 -32.80 -31.29
CA GLY A 29 -20.89 -31.65 -31.54
C GLY A 29 -20.08 -30.61 -32.28
N SER A 30 -20.01 -30.75 -33.59
CA SER A 30 -19.44 -29.80 -34.53
C SER A 30 -20.17 -28.45 -34.42
N GLY A 31 -19.44 -27.38 -34.06
CA GLY A 31 -19.98 -26.03 -34.20
C GLY A 31 -19.16 -24.94 -33.50
N THR A 32 -18.61 -24.06 -34.33
CA THR A 32 -18.19 -22.68 -34.06
C THR A 32 -16.97 -22.42 -33.15
N ARG A 33 -15.88 -22.00 -33.81
CA ARG A 33 -14.69 -21.37 -33.23
C ARG A 33 -15.06 -20.08 -32.48
N GLY A 34 -15.37 -20.21 -31.19
CA GLY A 34 -15.31 -19.10 -30.24
C GLY A 34 -13.99 -19.18 -29.47
N SER A 35 -13.08 -18.26 -29.72
CA SER A 35 -11.83 -18.10 -28.97
C SER A 35 -12.13 -17.62 -27.54
N PHE A 36 -12.60 -18.53 -26.68
CA PHE A 36 -12.67 -18.28 -25.25
C PHE A 36 -11.25 -18.33 -24.70
N GLY A 37 -10.75 -17.18 -24.26
CA GLY A 37 -9.52 -17.06 -23.48
C GLY A 37 -9.58 -18.05 -22.33
N GLY A 38 -8.78 -19.10 -22.43
CA GLY A 38 -8.76 -20.18 -21.46
C GLY A 38 -8.38 -19.65 -20.09
N CYS A 39 -9.35 -19.56 -19.19
CA CYS A 39 -9.09 -19.59 -17.76
C CYS A 39 -8.43 -20.94 -17.45
N ARG A 40 -7.10 -20.98 -17.52
CA ARG A 40 -6.31 -22.12 -17.08
C ARG A 40 -6.61 -22.36 -15.60
N PRO A 41 -7.18 -23.52 -15.22
CA PRO A 41 -7.31 -23.85 -13.82
C PRO A 41 -5.90 -24.06 -13.26
N MET A 42 -5.40 -23.10 -12.46
CA MET A 42 -4.18 -23.28 -11.66
C MET A 42 -4.49 -24.22 -10.51
N ILE A 43 -4.67 -25.50 -10.79
CA ILE A 43 -4.53 -26.54 -9.77
C ILE A 43 -3.03 -26.79 -9.67
N ARG A 44 -2.32 -25.89 -8.99
CA ARG A 44 -0.91 -26.10 -8.63
C ARG A 44 -0.86 -27.22 -7.58
N SER A 45 0.00 -28.21 -7.86
CA SER A 45 0.27 -29.38 -7.03
C SER A 45 0.55 -28.98 -5.57
N ILE A 46 -0.05 -29.72 -4.62
CA ILE A 46 -0.07 -29.47 -3.16
C ILE A 46 1.30 -29.73 -2.49
N ARG A 47 2.39 -29.64 -3.26
CA ARG A 47 3.77 -29.77 -2.76
C ARG A 47 4.54 -28.46 -2.92
N SER A 48 3.89 -27.32 -2.67
CA SER A 48 4.60 -26.04 -2.60
C SER A 48 5.56 -26.09 -1.40
N THR A 49 6.85 -25.90 -1.66
CA THR A 49 7.80 -25.69 -0.57
C THR A 49 7.51 -24.33 0.07
N PRO A 50 7.83 -24.12 1.35
CA PRO A 50 7.67 -22.81 2.00
C PRO A 50 8.32 -21.66 1.23
N LEU A 51 9.40 -21.95 0.49
CA LEU A 51 10.10 -20.98 -0.37
C LEU A 51 9.29 -20.60 -1.62
N ASP A 52 8.50 -21.51 -2.19
CA ASP A 52 7.65 -21.23 -3.34
C ASP A 52 6.51 -20.26 -2.97
N ILE A 53 5.98 -20.39 -1.74
CA ILE A 53 4.94 -19.48 -1.23
C ILE A 53 5.49 -18.07 -1.04
N VAL A 54 6.66 -17.93 -0.41
CA VAL A 54 7.31 -16.62 -0.24
C VAL A 54 7.66 -16.02 -1.60
N ARG A 55 8.14 -16.82 -2.55
CA ARG A 55 8.44 -16.36 -3.91
C ARG A 55 7.20 -15.87 -4.65
N ASP A 56 6.09 -16.62 -4.60
CA ASP A 56 4.82 -16.23 -5.22
C ASP A 56 4.25 -14.95 -4.56
N PHE A 57 4.40 -14.82 -3.23
CA PHE A 57 4.00 -13.60 -2.50
C PHE A 57 4.83 -12.38 -2.90
N VAL A 58 6.16 -12.51 -2.97
CA VAL A 58 7.04 -11.41 -3.39
C VAL A 58 6.78 -11.04 -4.86
N ALA A 59 6.60 -12.03 -5.73
CA ALA A 59 6.30 -11.80 -7.15
C ALA A 59 4.97 -11.05 -7.33
N SER A 60 3.91 -11.50 -6.66
CA SER A 60 2.61 -10.82 -6.71
C SER A 60 2.65 -9.41 -6.12
N SER A 61 3.41 -9.20 -5.04
CA SER A 61 3.59 -7.88 -4.43
C SER A 61 4.33 -6.91 -5.35
N LEU A 62 5.37 -7.39 -6.05
CA LEU A 62 6.11 -6.59 -7.03
C LEU A 62 5.24 -6.23 -8.24
N GLU A 63 4.45 -7.17 -8.76
CA GLU A 63 3.51 -6.88 -9.84
C GLU A 63 2.45 -5.85 -9.44
N TYR A 64 1.94 -5.93 -8.21
CA TYR A 64 0.99 -4.96 -7.68
C TYR A 64 1.60 -3.56 -7.59
N LEU A 65 2.80 -3.44 -7.00
CA LEU A 65 3.53 -2.17 -6.91
C LEU A 65 3.87 -1.60 -8.29
N HIS A 66 4.24 -2.44 -9.26
CA HIS A 66 4.53 -1.99 -10.61
C HIS A 66 3.27 -1.46 -11.31
N ARG A 67 2.13 -2.14 -11.18
CA ARG A 67 0.84 -1.68 -11.72
C ARG A 67 0.39 -0.37 -11.06
N GLU A 68 0.56 -0.24 -9.75
CA GLU A 68 0.21 0.98 -9.02
C GLU A 68 1.10 2.16 -9.42
N ALA A 69 2.41 1.94 -9.53
CA ALA A 69 3.37 2.96 -10.01
C ALA A 69 3.04 3.40 -11.44
N HIS A 70 2.71 2.46 -12.34
CA HIS A 70 2.31 2.76 -13.70
C HIS A 70 1.00 3.54 -13.76
N ALA A 71 0.01 3.19 -12.94
CA ALA A 71 -1.25 3.94 -12.85
C ALA A 71 -1.02 5.38 -12.36
N ARG A 72 -0.13 5.58 -11.38
CA ARG A 72 0.23 6.92 -10.90
C ARG A 72 0.97 7.74 -11.96
N LEU A 73 1.95 7.14 -12.65
CA LEU A 73 2.63 7.79 -13.76
C LEU A 73 1.66 8.20 -14.86
N HIS A 74 0.73 7.32 -15.22
CA HIS A 74 -0.31 7.62 -16.21
C HIS A 74 -1.24 8.77 -15.76
N MET A 75 -1.59 8.87 -14.47
CA MET A 75 -2.35 10.03 -13.97
C MET A 75 -1.56 11.33 -14.04
N VAL A 76 -0.26 11.30 -13.75
CA VAL A 76 0.60 12.48 -13.87
C VAL A 76 0.74 12.89 -15.34
N GLU A 77 0.90 11.93 -16.25
CA GLU A 77 0.96 12.16 -17.69
C GLU A 77 -0.34 12.79 -18.20
N THR A 78 -1.51 12.23 -17.90
CA THR A 78 -2.79 12.81 -18.32
C THR A 78 -3.04 14.20 -17.72
N PHE A 79 -2.59 14.44 -16.49
CA PHE A 79 -2.65 15.76 -15.87
C PHE A 79 -1.73 16.76 -16.60
N LEU A 80 -0.49 16.39 -16.89
CA LEU A 80 0.47 17.22 -17.63
C LEU A 80 -0.01 17.49 -19.05
N GLU A 81 -0.57 16.50 -19.75
CA GLU A 81 -1.18 16.69 -21.06
C GLU A 81 -2.36 17.66 -21.02
N ALA A 82 -3.21 17.55 -20.00
CA ALA A 82 -4.34 18.47 -19.80
C ALA A 82 -3.87 19.91 -19.51
N ASP A 83 -2.86 20.09 -18.65
CA ASP A 83 -2.29 21.40 -18.32
C ASP A 83 -1.60 22.04 -19.53
N LEU A 84 -0.81 21.26 -20.27
CA LEU A 84 -0.17 21.70 -21.50
C LEU A 84 -1.19 22.06 -22.58
N ARG A 85 -2.29 21.29 -22.72
CA ARG A 85 -3.38 21.62 -23.64
C ARG A 85 -4.12 22.88 -23.22
N ALA A 86 -4.38 23.08 -21.93
CA ALA A 86 -5.01 24.30 -21.42
C ALA A 86 -4.15 25.55 -21.71
N ARG A 87 -2.83 25.46 -21.49
CA ARG A 87 -1.88 26.55 -21.75
C ARG A 87 -1.64 26.79 -23.24
N GLY A 88 -1.55 25.73 -24.04
CA GLY A 88 -1.39 25.82 -25.49
C GLY A 88 -2.62 26.41 -26.19
N SER A 89 -3.81 26.19 -25.62
CA SER A 89 -5.06 26.81 -26.10
C SER A 89 -5.09 28.33 -25.89
N ASP A 90 -4.34 28.85 -24.91
CA ASP A 90 -4.21 30.28 -24.64
C ASP A 90 -3.19 30.99 -25.56
N LEU A 91 -2.31 30.23 -26.23
CA LEU A 91 -1.33 30.76 -27.20
C LEU A 91 -1.94 31.01 -28.60
N ALA A 92 -3.10 30.41 -28.91
CA ALA A 92 -3.78 30.62 -30.19
C ALA A 92 -4.59 31.94 -30.25
N ARG A 93 -4.69 32.68 -29.15
CA ARG A 93 -5.34 33.99 -29.12
C ARG A 93 -4.26 35.08 -29.19
N PRO A 94 -4.16 35.87 -30.27
CA PRO A 94 -3.21 36.97 -30.32
C PRO A 94 -3.63 38.03 -29.30
N ARG A 95 -3.07 37.97 -28.09
CA ARG A 95 -3.17 39.01 -27.08
C ARG A 95 -2.19 40.12 -27.46
N SER A 96 -2.68 41.06 -28.28
CA SER A 96 -2.11 42.39 -28.44
C SER A 96 -2.20 43.12 -27.09
N GLY A 97 -1.19 42.96 -26.26
CA GLY A 97 -1.10 43.65 -24.97
C GLY A 97 0.02 43.06 -24.14
N SER A 98 1.17 43.74 -24.16
CA SER A 98 2.33 43.52 -23.31
C SER A 98 1.91 43.34 -21.85
N ARG A 99 1.71 42.09 -21.43
CA ARG A 99 1.62 41.71 -20.02
C ARG A 99 3.02 41.31 -19.58
N SER A 100 3.60 42.14 -18.72
CA SER A 100 4.67 41.70 -17.83
C SER A 100 4.22 40.41 -17.13
N TRP A 101 5.08 39.40 -17.19
CA TRP A 101 4.90 38.19 -16.40
C TRP A 101 4.82 38.58 -14.92
N PRO A 102 3.83 38.11 -14.16
CA PRO A 102 3.81 38.38 -12.74
C PRO A 102 4.90 37.53 -12.07
N ASP A 103 5.82 38.20 -11.36
CA ASP A 103 6.94 37.61 -10.60
C ASP A 103 6.50 36.71 -9.41
N ASN A 104 5.21 36.35 -9.35
CA ASN A 104 4.60 35.62 -8.23
C ASN A 104 4.38 34.13 -8.53
N TRP A 105 4.96 33.58 -9.61
CA TRP A 105 4.86 32.15 -9.93
C TRP A 105 5.66 31.25 -8.95
N ALA A 106 6.45 31.82 -8.04
CA ALA A 106 7.01 31.06 -6.95
C ALA A 106 5.84 30.34 -6.25
N PRO A 107 5.80 28.98 -6.24
CA PRO A 107 4.75 28.26 -5.54
C PRO A 107 4.74 28.84 -4.14
N ALA A 108 3.56 29.24 -3.66
CA ALA A 108 3.41 29.82 -2.34
C ALA A 108 4.28 29.00 -1.40
N ARG A 109 5.41 29.57 -0.96
CA ARG A 109 6.16 29.09 0.18
C ARG A 109 5.22 29.35 1.33
N THR A 110 4.21 28.52 1.46
CA THR A 110 3.67 28.13 2.73
C THR A 110 4.92 27.80 3.51
N GLU A 111 5.20 28.64 4.50
CA GLU A 111 6.19 28.39 5.54
C GLU A 111 5.78 27.06 6.18
N HIS A 112 6.11 25.97 5.49
CA HIS A 112 6.13 24.63 6.02
C HIS A 112 7.27 24.72 7.00
N SER A 113 6.91 25.16 8.22
CA SER A 113 7.73 25.03 9.40
C SER A 113 8.44 23.70 9.24
N SER A 114 9.77 23.71 9.24
CA SER A 114 10.63 22.53 9.19
C SER A 114 10.44 21.68 10.44
N ARG A 115 9.18 21.35 10.76
CA ARG A 115 8.79 20.39 11.77
C ARG A 115 9.10 19.06 11.13
N SER A 116 10.23 18.51 11.54
CA SER A 116 10.57 17.13 11.29
C SER A 116 9.34 16.26 11.58
N LEU A 117 9.10 15.28 10.72
CA LEU A 117 8.09 14.25 10.93
C LEU A 117 8.36 13.49 12.24
N ALA A 118 9.62 13.43 12.68
CA ALA A 118 10.09 12.59 13.77
C ALA A 118 9.34 12.83 15.10
N PRO A 119 9.32 14.02 15.72
CA PRO A 119 8.72 14.19 17.03
C PRO A 119 7.20 13.97 17.04
N ALA A 120 6.49 14.37 15.98
CA ALA A 120 5.05 14.18 15.90
C ALA A 120 4.67 12.73 15.57
N GLY A 121 5.44 12.07 14.71
CA GLY A 121 5.24 10.67 14.34
C GLY A 121 5.57 9.71 15.48
N GLU A 122 6.66 9.93 16.21
CA GLU A 122 7.07 9.10 17.35
C GLU A 122 6.02 9.10 18.46
N HIS A 123 5.48 10.27 18.81
CA HIS A 123 4.45 10.37 19.84
C HIS A 123 3.15 9.62 19.49
N GLU A 124 2.79 9.56 18.20
CA GLU A 124 1.63 8.78 17.76
C GLU A 124 1.94 7.27 17.65
N LEU A 125 3.20 6.88 17.42
CA LEU A 125 3.62 5.48 17.51
C LEU A 125 3.59 4.97 18.96
N ASP A 126 4.06 5.75 19.93
CA ASP A 126 4.03 5.37 21.35
C ASP A 126 2.58 5.16 21.83
N ARG A 127 1.66 6.03 21.42
CA ARG A 127 0.22 5.87 21.68
C ARG A 127 -0.37 4.64 21.01
N LEU A 128 0.06 4.36 19.77
CA LEU A 128 -0.39 3.18 19.05
C LEU A 128 0.07 1.91 19.78
N ASP A 129 1.31 1.86 20.26
CA ASP A 129 1.84 0.74 21.03
C ASP A 129 1.11 0.57 22.36
N GLU A 130 0.87 1.65 23.09
CA GLU A 130 0.10 1.62 24.34
C GLU A 130 -1.33 1.10 24.10
N ALA A 131 -1.98 1.53 23.02
CA ALA A 131 -3.32 1.08 22.64
C ALA A 131 -3.35 -0.43 22.29
N VAL A 132 -2.31 -0.93 21.61
CA VAL A 132 -2.18 -2.36 21.27
C VAL A 132 -1.97 -3.19 22.53
N VAL A 133 -1.05 -2.77 23.41
CA VAL A 133 -0.74 -3.47 24.66
C VAL A 133 -1.95 -3.52 25.60
N SER A 134 -2.74 -2.44 25.64
CA SER A 134 -3.98 -2.40 26.43
C SER A 134 -5.16 -3.12 25.79
N GLY A 135 -5.06 -3.49 24.50
CA GLY A 135 -6.15 -4.08 23.72
C GLY A 135 -7.27 -3.09 23.40
N ASP A 136 -7.04 -1.78 23.52
CA ASP A 136 -8.02 -0.73 23.21
C ASP A 136 -8.07 -0.48 21.70
N LEU A 137 -8.92 -1.26 21.02
CA LEU A 137 -9.12 -1.16 19.57
C LEU A 137 -9.61 0.23 19.13
N HIS A 138 -10.30 0.99 19.99
CA HIS A 138 -10.73 2.33 19.64
C HIS A 138 -9.53 3.28 19.56
N GLN A 139 -8.65 3.23 20.56
CA GLN A 139 -7.41 4.02 20.55
C GLN A 139 -6.48 3.63 19.41
N VAL A 140 -6.40 2.34 19.05
CA VAL A 140 -5.66 1.88 17.86
C VAL A 140 -6.16 2.60 16.60
N ARG A 141 -7.48 2.67 16.39
CA ARG A 141 -8.05 3.36 15.21
C ARG A 141 -7.79 4.85 15.22
N VAL A 142 -7.89 5.50 16.38
CA VAL A 142 -7.62 6.94 16.53
C VAL A 142 -6.16 7.25 16.21
N ALA A 143 -5.21 6.48 16.75
CA ALA A 143 -3.79 6.63 16.47
C ALA A 143 -3.49 6.37 14.98
N ALA A 144 -4.05 5.29 14.40
CA ALA A 144 -3.90 4.97 12.99
C ALA A 144 -4.43 6.10 12.07
N HIS A 145 -5.59 6.67 12.38
CA HIS A 145 -6.15 7.80 11.65
C HIS A 145 -5.21 9.03 11.67
N ARG A 146 -4.64 9.34 12.84
CA ARG A 146 -3.69 10.46 12.98
C ARG A 146 -2.40 10.22 12.20
N ILE A 147 -1.86 9.00 12.26
CA ILE A 147 -0.69 8.59 11.48
C ILE A 147 -0.98 8.72 9.98
N ALA A 148 -2.17 8.33 9.51
CA ALA A 148 -2.55 8.50 8.11
C ALA A 148 -2.57 9.99 7.70
N GLY A 149 -3.11 10.87 8.55
CA GLY A 149 -3.09 12.32 8.31
C GLY A 149 -1.68 12.90 8.27
N LEU A 150 -0.80 12.49 9.19
CA LEU A 150 0.62 12.86 9.17
C LEU A 150 1.30 12.35 7.90
N ALA A 151 1.10 11.09 7.52
CA ALA A 151 1.69 10.52 6.32
C ALA A 151 1.25 11.27 5.05
N ALA A 152 -0.02 11.62 4.93
CA ALA A 152 -0.56 12.39 3.81
C ALA A 152 0.08 13.79 3.69
N ASN A 153 0.26 14.49 4.81
CA ASN A 153 0.89 15.83 4.85
C ASN A 153 2.33 15.83 4.33
N PHE A 154 3.02 14.68 4.39
CA PHE A 154 4.41 14.54 3.94
C PHE A 154 4.54 13.69 2.67
N GLY A 155 3.43 13.34 2.01
CA GLY A 155 3.44 12.53 0.78
C GLY A 155 3.91 11.08 1.00
N ALA A 156 3.88 10.58 2.23
CA ALA A 156 4.32 9.23 2.59
C ALA A 156 3.23 8.18 2.31
N HIS A 157 2.81 8.05 1.05
CA HIS A 157 1.64 7.24 0.64
C HIS A 157 1.67 5.77 1.13
N GLY A 158 2.85 5.16 1.22
CA GLY A 158 2.98 3.79 1.74
C GLY A 158 2.67 3.68 3.23
N LEU A 159 3.05 4.68 4.02
CA LEU A 159 2.70 4.77 5.44
C LEU A 159 1.22 5.11 5.61
N GLU A 160 0.70 6.00 4.77
CA GLU A 160 -0.72 6.36 4.75
C GLU A 160 -1.61 5.14 4.49
N ALA A 161 -1.28 4.33 3.47
CA ALA A 161 -2.03 3.13 3.13
C ALA A 161 -2.06 2.11 4.27
N LEU A 162 -0.91 1.86 4.92
CA LEU A 162 -0.83 0.96 6.08
C LEU A 162 -1.64 1.47 7.27
N ALA A 163 -1.56 2.78 7.54
CA ALA A 163 -2.31 3.40 8.62
C ALA A 163 -3.83 3.35 8.36
N ARG A 164 -4.28 3.54 7.11
CA ARG A 164 -5.68 3.35 6.71
C ARG A 164 -6.14 1.90 6.83
N GLU A 165 -5.29 0.95 6.49
CA GLU A 165 -5.60 -0.46 6.67
C GLU A 165 -5.76 -0.82 8.16
N LEU A 166 -4.86 -0.31 9.01
CA LEU A 166 -4.95 -0.46 10.47
C LEU A 166 -6.21 0.19 11.06
N GLU A 167 -6.60 1.36 10.57
CA GLU A 167 -7.85 2.05 10.94
C GLU A 167 -9.11 1.22 10.58
N GLY A 168 -9.06 0.52 9.44
CA GLY A 168 -10.16 -0.32 8.93
C GLY A 168 -10.24 -1.70 9.58
N LYS A 169 -9.10 -2.27 9.98
CA LYS A 169 -8.96 -3.65 10.51
C LYS A 169 -8.15 -3.69 11.81
N PRO A 170 -8.60 -3.03 12.89
CA PRO A 170 -7.86 -2.96 14.16
C PRO A 170 -7.69 -4.33 14.82
N GLU A 171 -8.50 -5.33 14.49
CA GLU A 171 -8.34 -6.72 14.96
C GLU A 171 -7.03 -7.37 14.49
N HIS A 172 -6.38 -6.83 13.46
CA HIS A 172 -5.08 -7.27 12.96
C HIS A 172 -3.92 -6.38 13.43
N ALA A 173 -4.13 -5.59 14.50
CA ALA A 173 -3.19 -4.56 14.92
C ALA A 173 -1.77 -5.09 15.17
N GLU A 174 -1.60 -6.23 15.82
CA GLU A 174 -0.26 -6.77 16.15
C GLU A 174 0.65 -6.94 14.91
N LEU A 175 0.09 -7.37 13.78
CA LEU A 175 0.82 -7.54 12.53
C LEU A 175 1.06 -6.20 11.82
N LEU A 176 0.04 -5.34 11.79
CA LEU A 176 0.06 -4.09 11.05
C LEU A 176 0.88 -2.99 11.74
N VAL A 177 0.89 -2.94 13.07
CA VAL A 177 1.63 -1.96 13.87
C VAL A 177 3.13 -2.05 13.59
N ARG A 178 3.68 -3.26 13.50
CA ARG A 178 5.09 -3.47 13.14
C ARG A 178 5.41 -2.92 11.75
N GLY A 179 4.51 -3.12 10.78
CA GLY A 179 4.64 -2.55 9.44
C GLY A 179 4.60 -1.02 9.43
N VAL A 180 3.68 -0.43 10.21
CA VAL A 180 3.58 1.04 10.39
C VAL A 180 4.83 1.61 11.03
N GLN A 181 5.35 0.99 12.10
CA GLN A 181 6.60 1.41 12.76
C GLN A 181 7.81 1.35 11.83
N ASP A 182 8.00 0.23 11.14
CA ASP A 182 9.12 0.05 10.21
C ASP A 182 9.06 1.08 9.07
N ARG A 183 7.86 1.34 8.54
CA ARG A 183 7.68 2.32 7.48
C ARG A 183 7.87 3.76 7.96
N MET A 184 7.43 4.10 9.17
CA MET A 184 7.67 5.40 9.79
C MET A 184 9.17 5.65 9.96
N ARG A 185 9.92 4.67 10.48
CA ARG A 185 11.39 4.75 10.63
C ARG A 185 12.09 4.99 9.29
N LEU A 186 11.72 4.24 8.26
CA LEU A 186 12.27 4.43 6.90
C LEU A 186 11.94 5.82 6.33
N THR A 187 10.71 6.29 6.54
CA THR A 187 10.27 7.61 6.06
C THR A 187 11.00 8.73 6.78
N SER A 188 11.15 8.63 8.10
CA SER A 188 11.89 9.60 8.92
C SER A 188 13.36 9.66 8.50
N ALA A 189 14.02 8.51 8.35
CA ALA A 189 15.41 8.45 7.90
C ALA A 189 15.62 9.05 6.48
N ALA A 190 14.67 8.82 5.57
CA ALA A 190 14.72 9.39 4.23
C ALA A 190 14.54 10.92 4.25
N LEU A 191 13.61 11.45 5.06
CA LEU A 191 13.42 12.88 5.24
C LEU A 191 14.67 13.53 5.87
N ASP A 192 15.23 12.93 6.91
CA ASP A 192 16.46 13.42 7.55
C ASP A 192 17.64 13.48 6.57
N ALA A 193 17.78 12.48 5.69
CA ALA A 193 18.80 12.50 4.65
C ALA A 193 18.59 13.67 3.65
N ILE A 194 17.35 13.88 3.20
CA ILE A 194 17.00 14.97 2.27
C ILE A 194 17.29 16.34 2.89
N TYR A 195 16.94 16.54 4.17
CA TYR A 195 17.13 17.83 4.84
C TYR A 195 18.58 18.09 5.26
N ARG A 196 19.35 17.05 5.58
CA ARG A 196 20.78 17.19 5.93
C ARG A 196 21.62 17.70 4.77
N ASP A 197 21.26 17.35 3.54
CA ASP A 197 21.99 17.74 2.34
C ASP A 197 21.58 19.12 1.78
N GLN A 198 20.59 19.79 2.38
CA GLN A 198 20.25 21.15 1.96
C GLN A 198 21.27 22.17 2.49
N PRO A 199 21.84 23.02 1.63
CA PRO A 199 22.72 24.09 2.08
C PRO A 199 21.96 25.03 3.03
N PRO A 200 22.60 25.55 4.09
CA PRO A 200 21.94 26.45 5.02
C PRO A 200 21.33 27.65 4.27
N PRO A 201 20.14 28.11 4.67
CA PRO A 201 19.51 29.27 4.05
C PRO A 201 20.45 30.48 4.15
N ARG A 202 20.66 31.17 3.02
CA ARG A 202 21.44 32.41 2.93
C ARG A 202 20.67 33.59 3.49
#